data_AF-A0A6N3AN77-F1
#
_entry.id   AF-A0A6N3AN77-F1
#
_cell.length_a   1.000
_cell.length_b   1.000
_cell.length_c   1.000
_cell.angle_alpha   90.00
_cell.angle_beta   90.00
_cell.angle_gamma   90.00
#
_symmetry.space_group_name_H-M   'P 1'
#
loop_
_entity.id
_entity.type
_entity.pdbx_description
1 polymer ?
#
loop_
_entity_poly.entity_id
_entity_poly.type
_entity_poly.pdbx_seq_one_letter_code
_entity_poly.pdbx_strand_id
1 'polypeptide(L)'
;MLIEKVLNNNVVITRDERNQEMIVMGKGLAFKKKVGDPIFDSCIDKKFQLTNDGLSQQFQELAQAIPLEYLEISCEIIEYTKEALQVQLNDSVYIALTDHLYTAIERHKMGIFVPNVLLYDIKQLFPKEYAIGKKNSEENLG
;
A
#
# COMPACT_ATOMS: atom_id res chain seq x y z
N MET A 1 5.86 -13.81 16.40
CA MET A 1 6.20 -12.38 16.60
C MET A 1 5.24 -11.80 17.65
N LEU A 2 5.58 -10.68 18.30
CA LEU A 2 4.71 -10.02 19.29
C LEU A 2 4.25 -8.64 18.79
N ILE A 3 3.01 -8.26 19.07
CA ILE A 3 2.51 -6.92 18.73
C ILE A 3 3.23 -5.88 19.58
N GLU A 4 3.89 -4.91 18.94
CA GLU A 4 4.40 -3.70 19.61
C GLU A 4 3.39 -2.56 19.57
N LYS A 5 2.66 -2.43 18.46
CA LYS A 5 1.62 -1.41 18.28
C LYS A 5 0.51 -1.93 17.37
N VAL A 6 -0.73 -1.62 17.70
CA VAL A 6 -1.88 -1.88 16.83
C VAL A 6 -2.20 -0.58 16.09
N LEU A 7 -2.21 -0.60 14.75
CA LEU A 7 -2.59 0.56 13.95
C LEU A 7 -4.08 0.54 13.64
N ASN A 8 -4.59 -0.63 13.23
CA ASN A 8 -6.02 -0.88 13.05
C ASN A 8 -6.28 -2.40 13.19
N ASN A 9 -7.49 -2.87 12.90
CA ASN A 9 -7.85 -4.29 13.01
C ASN A 9 -7.05 -5.24 12.11
N ASN A 10 -6.35 -4.71 11.11
CA ASN A 10 -5.67 -5.48 10.07
C ASN A 10 -4.17 -5.20 10.00
N VAL A 11 -3.69 -4.10 10.60
CA VAL A 11 -2.31 -3.64 10.50
C VAL A 11 -1.72 -3.42 11.89
N VAL A 12 -0.53 -3.98 12.10
CA VAL A 12 0.21 -3.90 13.37
C VAL A 12 1.69 -3.70 13.11
N ILE A 13 2.37 -3.15 14.11
CA ILE A 13 3.83 -3.06 14.15
C ILE A 13 4.34 -4.19 15.04
N THR A 14 5.39 -4.83 14.56
CA THR A 14 6.10 -5.87 15.28
C THR A 14 7.61 -5.73 15.02
N ARG A 15 8.40 -6.64 15.57
CA ARG A 15 9.81 -6.76 15.26
C ARG A 15 10.13 -8.14 14.70
N ASP A 16 11.10 -8.18 13.81
CA ASP A 16 11.68 -9.42 13.31
C ASP A 16 12.68 -10.03 14.33
N GLU A 17 13.30 -11.15 13.96
CA GLU A 17 14.29 -11.84 14.80
C GLU A 17 15.56 -11.01 15.06
N ARG A 18 15.79 -9.96 14.27
CA ARG A 18 16.93 -9.02 14.40
C ARG A 18 16.55 -7.75 15.16
N ASN A 19 15.36 -7.71 15.77
CA ASN A 19 14.82 -6.57 16.50
C ASN A 19 14.56 -5.34 15.61
N GLN A 20 14.43 -5.53 14.30
CA GLN A 20 14.10 -4.46 13.35
C GLN A 20 12.58 -4.29 13.28
N GLU A 21 12.12 -3.03 13.28
CA GLU A 21 10.71 -2.71 13.15
C GLU A 21 10.17 -3.21 11.80
N MET A 22 8.98 -3.79 11.84
CA MET A 22 8.28 -4.28 10.67
C MET A 22 6.79 -4.00 10.81
N ILE A 23 6.20 -3.53 9.72
CA ILE A 23 4.75 -3.33 9.61
C ILE A 23 4.19 -4.59 8.95
N VAL A 24 3.20 -5.21 9.59
CA VAL A 24 2.58 -6.43 9.07
C VAL A 24 1.08 -6.24 8.92
N MET A 25 0.57 -6.77 7.82
CA MET A 25 -0.81 -6.63 7.40
C MET A 25 -1.42 -8.01 7.23
N GLY A 26 -2.66 -8.15 7.66
CA GLY A 26 -3.48 -9.31 7.34
C GLY A 26 -4.94 -9.10 7.73
N LYS A 27 -5.85 -9.74 7.01
CA LYS A 27 -7.29 -9.57 7.26
C LYS A 27 -7.67 -10.03 8.67
N GLY A 28 -8.11 -9.10 9.51
CA GLY A 28 -8.48 -9.33 10.91
C GLY A 28 -7.29 -9.66 11.83
N LEU A 29 -6.05 -9.40 11.39
CA LEU A 29 -4.82 -9.76 12.10
C LEU A 29 -4.79 -9.29 13.56
N ALA A 30 -5.29 -8.08 13.81
CA ALA A 30 -5.31 -7.44 15.12
C ALA A 30 -6.70 -7.46 15.78
N PHE A 31 -7.68 -8.14 15.19
CA PHE A 31 -9.04 -8.15 15.72
C PHE A 31 -9.06 -8.78 17.12
N LYS A 32 -9.47 -7.98 18.12
CA LYS A 32 -9.45 -8.34 19.55
C LYS A 32 -8.06 -8.69 20.10
N LYS A 33 -6.99 -8.27 19.44
CA LYS A 33 -5.62 -8.37 19.97
C LYS A 33 -5.18 -7.04 20.58
N LYS A 34 -4.17 -7.10 21.43
CA LYS A 34 -3.52 -5.94 22.05
C LYS A 34 -2.00 -6.05 21.99
N VAL A 35 -1.33 -4.96 22.35
CA VAL A 35 0.14 -4.93 22.51
C VAL A 35 0.59 -6.06 23.44
N GLY A 36 1.62 -6.78 23.02
CA GLY A 36 2.15 -7.97 23.69
C GLY A 36 1.52 -9.30 23.25
N ASP A 37 0.40 -9.31 22.51
CA ASP A 37 -0.19 -10.55 22.02
C ASP A 37 0.64 -11.15 20.87
N PRO A 38 0.66 -12.49 20.72
CA PRO A 38 1.37 -13.14 19.63
C PRO A 38 0.65 -13.00 18.29
N ILE A 39 1.46 -12.85 17.25
CA ILE A 39 1.09 -12.97 15.84
C ILE A 39 1.81 -14.18 15.27
N PHE A 40 1.06 -14.99 14.51
CA PHE A 40 1.55 -16.12 13.76
C PHE A 40 1.71 -15.72 12.29
N ASP A 41 2.79 -16.18 11.66
CA ASP A 41 3.09 -15.89 10.26
C ASP A 41 1.99 -16.35 9.29
N SER A 42 1.22 -17.38 9.66
CA SER A 42 0.07 -17.86 8.89
C SER A 42 -1.08 -16.86 8.76
N CYS A 43 -1.10 -15.82 9.58
CA CYS A 43 -2.14 -14.78 9.55
C CYS A 43 -1.66 -13.51 8.84
N ILE A 44 -0.41 -13.49 8.37
CA ILE A 44 0.20 -12.31 7.75
C ILE A 44 0.12 -12.46 6.24
N ASP A 45 -0.55 -11.51 5.59
CA ASP A 45 -0.68 -11.46 4.14
C ASP A 45 0.50 -10.68 3.52
N LYS A 46 0.94 -9.59 4.17
CA LYS A 46 2.08 -8.77 3.72
C LYS A 46 2.94 -8.29 4.88
N LYS A 47 4.25 -8.18 4.63
CA LYS A 47 5.28 -7.69 5.56
C LYS A 47 6.03 -6.53 4.90
N PHE A 48 6.18 -5.42 5.61
CA PHE A 48 6.91 -4.25 5.15
C PHE A 48 8.01 -3.91 6.14
N GLN A 49 9.23 -3.86 5.62
CA GLN A 49 10.39 -3.36 6.34
C GLN A 49 10.93 -2.18 5.56
N LEU A 50 10.45 -0.99 5.92
CA LEU A 50 10.78 0.24 5.22
C LEU A 50 12.18 0.69 5.64
N THR A 51 12.97 1.09 4.65
CA THR A 51 14.41 1.40 4.83
C THR A 51 14.69 2.69 5.61
N ASN A 52 13.67 3.52 5.88
CA ASN A 52 13.80 4.83 6.51
C ASN A 52 12.69 5.02 7.56
N ASP A 53 13.07 5.42 8.78
CA ASP A 53 12.16 5.70 9.90
C ASP A 53 11.05 6.71 9.55
N GLY A 54 11.37 7.74 8.75
CA GLY A 54 10.40 8.72 8.29
C GLY A 54 9.35 8.13 7.34
N LEU A 55 9.75 7.22 6.44
CA LEU A 55 8.82 6.49 5.57
C LEU A 55 7.98 5.50 6.38
N SER A 56 8.59 4.83 7.39
CA SER A 56 7.85 3.97 8.32
C SER A 56 6.73 4.75 9.00
N GLN A 57 7.05 5.90 9.58
CA GLN A 57 6.06 6.72 10.26
C GLN A 57 4.93 7.18 9.32
N GLN A 58 5.27 7.67 8.12
CA GLN A 58 4.27 8.09 7.15
C GLN A 58 3.35 6.93 6.72
N PHE A 59 3.90 5.74 6.50
CA PHE A 59 3.10 4.56 6.17
C PHE A 59 2.19 4.15 7.34
N GLN A 60 2.68 4.25 8.59
CA GLN A 60 1.85 3.98 9.77
C GLN A 60 0.67 4.95 9.90
N GLU A 61 0.88 6.23 9.58
CA GLU A 61 -0.17 7.25 9.57
C GLU A 61 -1.20 6.95 8.47
N LEU A 62 -0.72 6.63 7.27
CA LEU A 62 -1.54 6.25 6.14
C LEU A 62 -2.41 5.02 6.44
N ALA A 63 -1.82 4.00 7.07
CA ALA A 63 -2.52 2.77 7.43
C ALA A 63 -3.59 2.97 8.51
N GLN A 64 -3.49 4.01 9.33
CA GLN A 64 -4.56 4.38 10.26
C GLN A 64 -5.70 5.15 9.58
N ALA A 65 -5.37 5.96 8.57
CA ALA A 65 -6.32 6.84 7.90
C ALA A 65 -7.10 6.16 6.76
N ILE A 66 -6.51 5.18 6.09
CA ILE A 66 -7.04 4.60 4.85
C ILE A 66 -7.53 3.16 5.09
N PRO A 67 -8.70 2.76 4.52
CA PRO A 67 -9.17 1.37 4.58
C PRO A 67 -8.17 0.38 3.97
N LEU A 68 -8.12 -0.84 4.54
CA LEU A 68 -7.15 -1.88 4.14
C LEU A 68 -7.20 -2.19 2.64
N GLU A 69 -8.38 -2.19 2.05
CA GLU A 69 -8.59 -2.51 0.63
C GLU A 69 -7.72 -1.65 -0.30
N TYR A 70 -7.54 -0.35 0.00
CA TYR A 70 -6.71 0.53 -0.82
C TYR A 70 -5.23 0.21 -0.66
N LEU A 71 -4.78 -0.17 0.54
CA LEU A 71 -3.41 -0.62 0.75
C LEU A 71 -3.12 -1.91 -0.01
N GLU A 72 -4.04 -2.88 0.05
CA GLU A 72 -3.92 -4.17 -0.64
C GLU A 72 -3.82 -3.98 -2.15
N ILE A 73 -4.78 -3.25 -2.75
CA ILE A 73 -4.81 -2.95 -4.19
C ILE A 73 -3.54 -2.20 -4.60
N SER A 74 -3.10 -1.21 -3.82
CA SER A 74 -1.87 -0.46 -4.14
C SER A 74 -0.64 -1.38 -4.16
N CYS A 75 -0.54 -2.26 -3.18
CA CYS A 75 0.56 -3.22 -3.11
C CYS A 75 0.53 -4.19 -4.31
N GLU A 76 -0.64 -4.68 -4.70
CA GLU A 76 -0.79 -5.54 -5.88
C GLU A 76 -0.35 -4.83 -7.16
N ILE A 77 -0.77 -3.57 -7.35
CA ILE A 77 -0.36 -2.76 -8.50
C ILE A 77 1.17 -2.56 -8.50
N ILE A 78 1.77 -2.29 -7.34
CA ILE A 78 3.22 -2.07 -7.22
C ILE A 78 4.00 -3.34 -7.55
N GLU A 79 3.61 -4.49 -6.99
CA GLU A 79 4.29 -5.76 -7.28
C GLU A 79 4.15 -6.14 -8.75
N TYR A 80 2.94 -6.03 -9.32
CA TYR A 80 2.73 -6.23 -10.75
C TYR A 80 3.60 -5.30 -11.60
N THR A 81 3.73 -4.03 -11.20
CA THR A 81 4.54 -3.04 -11.93
C THR A 81 6.02 -3.37 -11.89
N LYS A 82 6.55 -3.79 -10.74
CA LYS A 82 7.94 -4.25 -10.61
C LYS A 82 8.23 -5.43 -11.53
N GLU A 83 7.35 -6.42 -11.55
CA GLU A 83 7.48 -7.60 -12.41
C GLU A 83 7.37 -7.24 -13.89
N ALA A 84 6.37 -6.44 -14.27
CA ALA A 84 6.13 -6.07 -15.66
C ALA A 84 7.25 -5.20 -16.24
N LEU A 85 7.84 -4.32 -15.45
CA LEU A 85 8.94 -3.43 -15.88
C LEU A 85 10.33 -4.01 -15.62
N GLN A 86 10.44 -5.08 -14.82
CA GLN A 86 11.72 -5.65 -14.38
C GLN A 86 12.62 -4.61 -13.67
N VAL A 87 12.00 -3.80 -12.80
CA VAL A 87 12.69 -2.73 -12.06
C VAL A 87 12.45 -2.87 -10.56
N GLN A 88 13.37 -2.31 -9.78
CA GLN A 88 13.09 -1.99 -8.39
C GLN A 88 12.46 -0.61 -8.29
N LEU A 89 11.47 -0.48 -7.41
CA LEU A 89 10.84 0.79 -7.09
C LEU A 89 11.25 1.22 -5.68
N ASN A 90 11.32 2.53 -5.46
CA ASN A 90 11.57 3.07 -4.14
C ASN A 90 10.37 2.80 -3.21
N ASP A 91 10.63 2.46 -1.95
CA ASP A 91 9.62 2.20 -0.91
C ASP A 91 8.57 3.33 -0.77
N SER A 92 8.93 4.58 -1.10
CA SER A 92 8.00 5.72 -1.07
C SER A 92 6.80 5.54 -2.01
N VAL A 93 6.91 4.66 -3.03
CA VAL A 93 5.81 4.39 -3.96
C VAL A 93 4.60 3.76 -3.26
N TYR A 94 4.80 2.99 -2.20
CA TYR A 94 3.68 2.41 -1.44
C TYR A 94 2.84 3.48 -0.75
N ILE A 95 3.48 4.54 -0.25
CA ILE A 95 2.78 5.66 0.38
C ILE A 95 2.09 6.49 -0.70
N ALA A 96 2.85 6.93 -1.71
CA ALA A 96 2.35 7.82 -2.74
C ALA A 96 1.19 7.20 -3.54
N LEU A 97 1.32 5.94 -3.97
CA LEU A 97 0.28 5.30 -4.77
C LEU A 97 -0.98 5.04 -3.94
N THR A 98 -0.83 4.58 -2.70
CA THR A 98 -2.00 4.34 -1.83
C THR A 98 -2.79 5.62 -1.58
N ASP A 99 -2.12 6.71 -1.23
CA ASP A 99 -2.77 8.01 -1.02
C ASP A 99 -3.43 8.51 -2.32
N HIS A 100 -2.74 8.39 -3.46
CA HIS A 100 -3.29 8.78 -4.76
C HIS A 100 -4.51 7.96 -5.17
N LEU A 101 -4.50 6.63 -5.00
CA LEU A 101 -5.64 5.77 -5.32
C LEU A 101 -6.84 6.12 -4.44
N TYR A 102 -6.64 6.18 -3.13
CA TYR A 102 -7.70 6.52 -2.19
C TYR A 102 -8.34 7.87 -2.55
N THR A 103 -7.53 8.93 -2.71
CA THR A 103 -8.05 10.27 -3.04
C THR A 103 -8.64 10.36 -4.45
N ALA A 104 -8.16 9.59 -5.43
CA ALA A 104 -8.75 9.53 -6.77
C ALA A 104 -10.14 8.89 -6.73
N ILE A 105 -10.27 7.78 -6.00
CA ILE A 105 -11.54 7.03 -5.87
C ILE A 105 -12.56 7.85 -5.08
N GLU A 106 -12.16 8.49 -3.97
CA GLU A 106 -13.05 9.35 -3.19
C GLU A 106 -13.56 10.53 -4.02
N ARG A 107 -12.68 11.20 -4.78
CA ARG A 107 -13.09 12.26 -5.71
C ARG A 107 -14.09 11.76 -6.76
N HIS A 108 -13.87 10.56 -7.31
CA HIS A 108 -14.79 9.95 -8.26
C HIS A 108 -16.17 9.69 -7.64
N LYS A 109 -16.23 9.12 -6.42
CA LYS A 109 -17.47 8.91 -5.67
C LYS A 109 -18.22 10.22 -5.40
N MET A 110 -17.50 11.32 -5.21
CA MET A 110 -18.07 12.67 -5.06
C MET A 110 -18.52 13.29 -6.40
N GLY A 111 -18.34 12.62 -7.53
CA GLY A 111 -18.65 13.15 -8.86
C GLY A 111 -17.66 14.22 -9.34
N ILE A 112 -16.49 14.34 -8.72
CA ILE A 112 -15.47 15.31 -9.08
C ILE A 112 -14.63 14.75 -10.24
N PHE A 113 -14.80 15.32 -11.42
CA PHE A 113 -13.98 14.99 -12.59
C PHE A 113 -12.69 15.80 -12.61
N VAL A 114 -11.56 15.11 -12.79
CA VAL A 114 -10.22 15.71 -12.87
C VAL A 114 -9.62 15.37 -14.23
N PRO A 115 -9.53 16.33 -15.18
CA PRO A 115 -8.94 16.07 -16.49
C PRO A 115 -7.42 15.88 -16.39
N ASN A 116 -6.88 14.92 -17.13
CA ASN A 116 -5.43 14.75 -17.28
C ASN A 116 -4.92 15.52 -18.51
N VAL A 117 -4.44 16.74 -18.30
CA VAL A 117 -3.95 17.63 -19.37
C VAL A 117 -2.65 17.14 -20.03
N LEU A 118 -1.92 16.22 -19.39
CA LEU A 118 -0.66 15.67 -19.88
C LEU A 118 -0.82 14.27 -20.49
N LEU A 119 -2.06 13.80 -20.67
CA LEU A 119 -2.32 12.42 -21.10
C LEU A 119 -1.62 12.07 -22.42
N TYR A 120 -1.57 13.01 -23.37
CA TYR A 120 -0.90 12.79 -24.65
C TYR A 120 0.61 12.56 -24.46
N ASP A 121 1.26 13.44 -23.69
CA ASP A 121 2.70 13.35 -23.45
C ASP A 121 3.06 12.11 -22.63
N ILE A 122 2.26 11.75 -21.63
CA ILE A 122 2.46 10.53 -20.83
C ILE A 122 2.40 9.28 -21.73
N LYS A 123 1.43 9.20 -22.65
CA LYS A 123 1.32 8.07 -23.60
C LYS A 123 2.53 7.95 -24.51
N GLN A 124 3.09 9.09 -24.94
CA GLN A 124 4.23 9.13 -25.86
C GLN A 124 5.55 8.84 -25.14
N LEU A 125 5.76 9.43 -23.97
CA LEU A 125 7.02 9.37 -23.22
C LEU A 125 7.13 8.12 -22.36
N PHE A 126 6.02 7.63 -21.80
CA PHE A 126 5.96 6.50 -20.86
C PHE A 126 4.95 5.44 -21.31
N PRO A 127 5.09 4.87 -22.52
CA PRO A 127 4.08 3.98 -23.10
C PRO A 127 3.90 2.68 -22.31
N LYS A 128 4.95 2.16 -21.67
CA LYS A 128 4.89 0.93 -20.87
C LYS A 128 4.16 1.18 -19.55
N GLU A 129 4.55 2.23 -18.84
CA GLU A 129 3.95 2.67 -17.59
C GLU A 129 2.48 3.04 -17.79
N TYR A 130 2.16 3.74 -18.88
CA TYR A 130 0.78 4.05 -19.25
C TYR A 130 -0.06 2.80 -19.48
N ALA A 131 0.47 1.80 -20.20
CA ALA A 131 -0.23 0.54 -20.44
C ALA A 131 -0.51 -0.23 -19.14
N ILE A 132 0.46 -0.25 -18.22
CA ILE A 132 0.30 -0.86 -16.89
C ILE A 132 -0.79 -0.13 -16.09
N GLY A 133 -0.73 1.20 -16.02
CA GLY A 133 -1.71 2.00 -15.29
C GLY A 133 -3.12 1.84 -15.85
N LYS A 134 -3.26 1.80 -17.19
CA LYS A 134 -4.54 1.56 -17.85
C LYS A 134 -5.14 0.20 -17.48
N LYS A 135 -4.35 -0.87 -17.61
CA LYS A 135 -4.79 -2.23 -17.28
C LYS A 135 -5.30 -2.34 -15.84
N ASN A 136 -4.52 -1.83 -14.88
CA ASN A 136 -4.91 -1.88 -13.47
C ASN A 136 -6.16 -1.05 -13.16
N SER A 137 -6.38 0.05 -13.89
CA SER A 137 -7.60 0.86 -13.75
C SER A 137 -8.83 0.15 -14.30
N GLU A 138 -8.69 -0.67 -15.33
CA GLU A 138 -9.81 -1.42 -15.94
C GLU A 138 -10.13 -2.72 -15.20
N GLU A 139 -9.14 -3.36 -14.58
CA GLU A 139 -9.31 -4.64 -13.86
C GLU A 139 -9.70 -4.48 -12.38
N ASN A 140 -9.24 -3.43 -11.68
CA ASN A 140 -9.42 -3.28 -10.24
C ASN A 140 -10.40 -2.18 -9.81
N LEU A 141 -10.83 -1.30 -10.73
CA LEU A 141 -11.70 -0.15 -10.44
C LEU A 141 -13.00 -0.16 -11.27
N GLY A 142 -13.28 -1.28 -11.94
CA GLY A 142 -14.50 -1.51 -12.74
C GLY A 142 -15.69 -2.00 -11.94
#